data_AF-A0A961J5K5-F1
#
_entry.id   AF-A0A961J5K5-F1
#
_cell.length_a   1.000
_cell.length_b   1.000
_cell.length_c   1.000
_cell.angle_alpha   90.00
_cell.angle_beta   90.00
_cell.angle_gamma   90.00
#
_symmetry.space_group_name_H-M   'P 1'
#
loop_
_entity.id
_entity.type
_entity.pdbx_description
1 polymer ?
#
loop_
_entity_poly.entity_id
_entity_poly.type
_entity_poly.pdbx_seq_one_letter_code
_entity_poly.pdbx_strand_id
1 'polypeptide(L)'
;MKTLFKLAPAAALLALPGMGWAQDAAAAAAETMDKGDVAWMMTATLLVLFMIIPGLALFYGGLVRSKNMLSVLMQCTTITAMVMVIWALWGYSFAFGGSSSPFWGGTGKLFLSGVTADSMAATFTDGVVIPEFVFIAFQMTFAAITPALIVGAFAERIKFGSLMLFVALWVTVIYFPIAHMVWDGAGLIFNWGAIDFAGGTVVHINAGIAALVGALVIGPRVGFGKDNMAPHSMTLTLVGAAVLWVGWFGF
;
A
#
# COMPACT_ATOMS: atom_id res chain seq x y z
N MET A 1 68.74 25.09 49.51
CA MET A 1 67.31 25.06 49.87
C MET A 1 66.65 26.31 49.29
N LYS A 2 65.57 26.16 48.51
CA LYS A 2 64.73 27.20 47.89
C LYS A 2 65.10 27.71 46.48
N THR A 3 65.16 26.79 45.52
CA THR A 3 64.89 27.06 44.08
C THR A 3 63.73 26.17 43.64
N LEU A 4 62.49 26.50 44.03
CA LEU A 4 61.31 25.66 43.77
C LEU A 4 59.96 26.39 43.71
N PHE A 5 59.92 27.69 43.41
CA PHE A 5 58.66 28.46 43.41
C PHE A 5 58.61 29.53 42.30
N LYS A 6 58.60 29.15 41.02
CA LYS A 6 58.23 30.07 39.90
C LYS A 6 57.58 29.37 38.69
N LEU A 7 56.73 28.37 38.91
CA LEU A 7 55.92 27.74 37.85
C LEU A 7 54.52 27.39 38.40
N ALA A 8 53.70 28.41 38.66
CA ALA A 8 52.25 28.29 38.88
C ALA A 8 51.64 29.70 38.83
N PRO A 9 51.20 30.15 37.64
CA PRO A 9 49.80 29.94 37.29
C PRO A 9 49.62 29.76 35.77
N ALA A 10 49.98 28.59 35.25
CA ALA A 10 49.59 28.20 33.89
C ALA A 10 48.79 26.87 33.88
N ALA A 11 48.66 26.21 35.02
CA ALA A 11 47.92 24.95 35.17
C ALA A 11 46.49 25.11 35.68
N ALA A 12 46.04 26.34 35.99
CA ALA A 12 44.67 26.60 36.48
C ALA A 12 43.66 26.90 35.36
N LEU A 13 44.06 26.90 34.08
CA LEU A 13 43.18 27.14 32.93
C LEU A 13 42.75 25.85 32.18
N LEU A 14 43.16 24.67 32.67
CA LEU A 14 42.82 23.36 32.07
C LEU A 14 41.81 22.54 32.89
N ALA A 15 41.14 23.17 33.87
CA ALA A 15 40.13 22.54 34.73
C ALA A 15 38.73 23.15 34.56
N LEU A 16 38.31 23.42 33.32
CA LEU A 16 36.90 23.60 32.98
C LEU A 16 36.39 22.33 32.28
N PRO A 17 35.90 21.31 33.01
CA PRO A 17 35.06 20.30 32.40
C PRO A 17 33.70 20.91 32.06
N GLY A 18 33.31 20.77 30.79
CA GLY A 18 31.95 20.76 30.27
C GLY A 18 30.85 21.52 31.03
N MET A 19 30.68 22.80 30.73
CA MET A 19 29.33 23.33 30.47
C MET A 19 29.19 23.26 28.95
N GLY A 20 28.62 22.20 28.41
CA GLY A 20 27.18 22.06 28.49
C GLY A 20 26.53 23.05 27.52
N TRP A 21 26.99 23.08 26.27
CA TRP A 21 26.08 23.37 25.16
C TRP A 21 25.27 22.10 24.96
N ALA A 22 24.38 21.86 25.93
CA ALA A 22 23.14 21.15 25.65
C ALA A 22 22.46 22.03 24.61
N GLN A 23 22.75 21.74 23.35
CA GLN A 23 21.90 22.12 22.26
C GLN A 23 20.55 21.57 22.68
N ASP A 24 19.63 22.46 23.05
CA ASP A 24 18.25 22.12 23.33
C ASP A 24 17.83 21.16 22.22
N ALA A 25 17.75 19.87 22.56
CA ALA A 25 17.05 18.92 21.75
C ALA A 25 15.64 19.47 21.78
N ALA A 26 15.27 20.20 20.73
CA ALA A 26 13.94 20.71 20.53
C ALA A 26 13.02 19.55 20.91
N ALA A 27 12.27 19.72 22.01
CA ALA A 27 11.39 18.68 22.48
C ALA A 27 10.56 18.28 21.27
N ALA A 28 10.72 17.02 20.84
CA ALA A 28 10.01 16.52 19.67
C ALA A 28 8.55 16.93 19.86
N ALA A 29 8.04 17.74 18.91
CA ALA A 29 6.68 18.23 19.01
C ALA A 29 5.77 17.02 19.23
N ALA A 30 4.93 17.09 20.26
CA ALA A 30 4.07 15.96 20.59
C ALA A 30 3.26 15.58 19.35
N GLU A 31 3.29 14.30 18.98
CA GLU A 31 2.51 13.80 17.86
C GLU A 31 1.05 14.19 18.05
N THR A 32 0.47 14.82 17.03
CA THR A 32 -0.88 15.35 17.07
C THR A 32 -1.77 14.49 16.21
N MET A 33 -2.84 13.98 16.82
CA MET A 33 -3.91 13.25 16.11
C MET A 33 -5.12 14.18 15.95
N ASP A 34 -5.50 14.45 14.70
CA ASP A 34 -6.69 15.23 14.37
C ASP A 34 -7.89 14.33 14.04
N LYS A 35 -9.07 14.65 14.60
CA LYS A 35 -10.28 13.85 14.37
C LYS A 35 -10.81 13.98 12.94
N GLY A 36 -10.59 15.11 12.29
CA GLY A 36 -10.92 15.37 10.89
C GLY A 36 -10.09 14.50 9.95
N ASP A 37 -8.79 14.39 10.19
CA ASP A 37 -7.91 13.47 9.43
C ASP A 37 -8.38 12.02 9.57
N VAL A 38 -8.68 11.58 10.79
CA VAL A 38 -9.20 10.23 11.04
C VAL A 38 -10.54 10.00 10.34
N ALA A 39 -11.47 10.95 10.41
CA ALA A 39 -12.77 10.86 9.74
C ALA A 39 -12.63 10.81 8.21
N TRP A 40 -11.74 11.62 7.65
CA TRP A 40 -11.44 11.61 6.22
C TRP A 40 -10.83 10.28 5.80
N MET A 41 -9.81 9.78 6.51
CA MET A 41 -9.16 8.52 6.16
C MET A 41 -10.10 7.31 6.22
N MET A 42 -11.02 7.26 7.19
CA MET A 42 -12.07 6.23 7.21
C MET A 42 -13.05 6.36 6.03
N THR A 43 -13.42 7.58 5.66
CA THR A 43 -14.29 7.84 4.50
C THR A 43 -13.59 7.46 3.20
N ALA A 44 -12.32 7.86 3.05
CA ALA A 44 -11.46 7.53 1.93
C ALA A 44 -11.32 6.00 1.78
N THR A 45 -11.11 5.28 2.89
CA THR A 45 -11.08 3.80 2.90
C THR A 45 -12.36 3.20 2.30
N LEU A 46 -13.54 3.72 2.66
CA LEU A 46 -14.81 3.26 2.09
C LEU A 46 -14.95 3.60 0.61
N LEU A 47 -14.50 4.79 0.19
CA LEU A 47 -14.47 5.20 -1.21
C LEU A 47 -13.58 4.28 -2.06
N VAL A 48 -12.38 3.94 -1.58
CA VAL A 48 -11.49 3.00 -2.29
C VAL A 48 -12.06 1.59 -2.30
N LEU A 49 -12.68 1.12 -1.21
CA LEU A 49 -13.38 -0.17 -1.23
C LEU A 49 -14.53 -0.18 -2.26
N PHE A 50 -15.26 0.94 -2.37
CA PHE A 50 -16.34 1.12 -3.34
C PHE A 50 -15.84 1.12 -4.79
N MET A 51 -14.59 1.55 -5.04
CA MET A 51 -13.92 1.38 -6.34
C MET A 51 -13.84 -0.10 -6.73
N ILE A 52 -13.60 -1.01 -5.79
CA ILE A 52 -13.49 -2.44 -6.11
C ILE A 52 -14.87 -3.06 -6.25
N ILE A 53 -15.72 -2.85 -5.24
CA ILE A 53 -17.05 -3.43 -5.11
C ILE A 53 -18.08 -2.30 -4.94
N PRO A 54 -18.87 -1.97 -5.97
CA PRO A 54 -19.03 -2.67 -7.24
C PRO A 54 -18.21 -2.07 -8.41
N GLY A 55 -17.45 -0.97 -8.23
CA GLY A 55 -16.91 -0.17 -9.34
C GLY A 55 -16.17 -0.96 -10.43
N LEU A 56 -15.07 -1.60 -10.06
CA LEU A 56 -14.20 -2.36 -10.95
C LEU A 56 -14.92 -3.61 -11.47
N ALA A 57 -15.70 -4.25 -10.61
CA ALA A 57 -16.47 -5.44 -10.95
C ALA A 57 -17.51 -5.13 -12.05
N LEU A 58 -18.17 -3.98 -11.99
CA LEU A 58 -19.09 -3.50 -13.04
C LEU A 58 -18.34 -3.04 -14.28
N PHE A 59 -17.20 -2.36 -14.11
CA PHE A 59 -16.37 -1.88 -15.21
C PHE A 59 -15.92 -3.03 -16.12
N TYR A 60 -15.22 -4.03 -15.56
CA TYR A 60 -14.82 -5.20 -16.34
C TYR A 60 -15.98 -6.10 -16.70
N GLY A 61 -16.98 -6.19 -15.82
CA GLY A 61 -18.19 -6.94 -16.05
C GLY A 61 -18.89 -6.53 -17.34
N GLY A 62 -19.12 -5.24 -17.54
CA GLY A 62 -19.73 -4.69 -18.75
C GLY A 62 -18.95 -4.97 -20.04
N LEU A 63 -17.62 -5.05 -19.95
CA LEU A 63 -16.70 -5.30 -21.06
C LEU A 63 -16.58 -6.78 -21.48
N VAL A 64 -17.04 -7.71 -20.65
CA VAL A 64 -17.09 -9.14 -21.00
C VAL A 64 -18.42 -9.52 -21.63
N ARG A 65 -18.49 -10.73 -22.18
CA ARG A 65 -19.74 -11.31 -22.68
C ARG A 65 -20.67 -11.63 -21.51
N SER A 66 -21.97 -11.53 -21.73
CA SER A 66 -23.00 -11.71 -20.69
C SER A 66 -22.86 -13.01 -19.90
N LYS A 67 -22.52 -14.12 -20.58
CA LYS A 67 -22.29 -15.43 -19.95
C LYS A 67 -21.18 -15.44 -18.90
N ASN A 68 -20.26 -14.47 -18.95
CA ASN A 68 -19.09 -14.39 -18.06
C ASN A 68 -19.19 -13.28 -17.01
N MET A 69 -20.23 -12.43 -17.07
CA MET A 69 -20.42 -11.31 -16.15
C MET A 69 -20.37 -11.74 -14.69
N LEU A 70 -21.14 -12.78 -14.33
CA LEU A 70 -21.13 -13.33 -12.98
C LEU A 70 -19.74 -13.81 -12.55
N SER A 71 -18.97 -14.40 -13.48
CA SER A 71 -17.62 -14.85 -13.16
C SER A 71 -16.70 -13.67 -12.82
N VAL A 72 -16.78 -12.55 -13.54
CA VAL A 72 -15.95 -11.35 -13.27
C VAL A 72 -16.33 -10.71 -11.94
N LEU A 73 -17.63 -10.58 -11.66
CA LEU A 73 -18.14 -10.09 -10.38
C LEU A 73 -17.60 -10.93 -9.22
N MET A 74 -17.71 -12.26 -9.31
CA MET A 74 -17.23 -13.17 -8.27
C MET A 74 -15.70 -13.13 -8.12
N GLN A 75 -14.95 -13.03 -9.23
CA GLN A 75 -13.49 -12.89 -9.16
C GLN A 75 -13.09 -11.63 -8.41
N CYS A 76 -13.68 -10.47 -8.71
CA CYS A 76 -13.36 -9.22 -8.02
C CYS A 76 -13.72 -9.31 -6.53
N THR A 77 -14.91 -9.81 -6.19
CA THR A 77 -15.36 -9.96 -4.80
C THR A 77 -14.46 -10.92 -4.00
N THR A 78 -14.16 -12.09 -4.54
CA THR A 78 -13.35 -13.08 -3.82
C THR A 78 -11.87 -12.67 -3.73
N ILE A 79 -11.31 -12.02 -4.75
CA ILE A 79 -9.97 -11.43 -4.66
C ILE A 79 -9.92 -10.41 -3.52
N THR A 80 -10.90 -9.50 -3.47
CA THR A 80 -10.97 -8.49 -2.40
C THR A 80 -10.96 -9.14 -1.03
N ALA A 81 -11.89 -10.07 -0.78
CA ALA A 81 -11.98 -10.76 0.51
C ALA A 81 -10.72 -11.54 0.88
N MET A 82 -10.15 -12.28 -0.09
CA MET A 82 -8.94 -13.07 0.14
C MET A 82 -7.74 -12.18 0.47
N VAL A 83 -7.55 -11.08 -0.26
CA VAL A 83 -6.41 -10.18 -0.06
C VAL A 83 -6.55 -9.42 1.25
N MET A 84 -7.76 -9.04 1.67
CA MET A 84 -8.00 -8.45 3.00
C MET A 84 -7.57 -9.40 4.13
N VAL A 85 -7.88 -10.70 4.00
CA VAL A 85 -7.42 -11.72 4.97
C VAL A 85 -5.90 -11.84 4.94
N ILE A 86 -5.29 -12.01 3.76
CA ILE A 86 -3.83 -12.11 3.60
C ILE A 86 -3.13 -10.88 4.19
N TRP A 87 -3.68 -9.68 3.97
CA TRP A 87 -3.15 -8.42 4.48
C TRP A 87 -3.07 -8.41 6.01
N ALA A 88 -4.16 -8.80 6.68
CA ALA A 88 -4.20 -8.88 8.13
C ALA A 88 -3.27 -9.97 8.70
N LEU A 89 -3.10 -11.10 8.00
CA LEU A 89 -2.27 -12.21 8.48
C LEU A 89 -0.77 -11.94 8.33
N TRP A 90 -0.31 -11.44 7.18
CA TRP A 90 1.11 -11.12 6.97
C TRP A 90 1.39 -9.94 6.03
N GLY A 91 0.45 -9.56 5.16
CA GLY A 91 0.70 -8.55 4.14
C GLY A 91 1.07 -7.18 4.71
N TYR A 92 0.39 -6.74 5.77
CA TYR A 92 0.72 -5.50 6.46
C TYR A 92 2.15 -5.53 7.02
N SER A 93 2.58 -6.65 7.62
CA SER A 93 3.94 -6.80 8.10
C SER A 93 4.97 -6.76 6.96
N PHE A 94 4.68 -7.40 5.83
CA PHE A 94 5.61 -7.45 4.71
C PHE A 94 5.73 -6.10 4.00
N ALA A 95 4.75 -5.21 4.15
CA ALA A 95 4.80 -3.84 3.64
C ALA A 95 5.38 -2.85 4.67
N PHE A 96 4.92 -2.92 5.92
CA PHE A 96 5.11 -1.88 6.96
C PHE A 96 5.46 -2.47 8.34
N GLY A 97 6.17 -3.60 8.38
CA GLY A 97 6.48 -4.33 9.62
C GLY A 97 7.65 -3.79 10.45
N GLY A 98 8.22 -2.64 10.08
CA GLY A 98 9.30 -1.97 10.82
C GLY A 98 10.71 -2.53 10.60
N SER A 99 10.91 -3.35 9.56
CA SER A 99 12.23 -3.80 9.12
C SER A 99 13.09 -2.66 8.56
N SER A 100 14.41 -2.74 8.75
CA SER A 100 15.39 -1.83 8.13
C SER A 100 15.86 -2.28 6.74
N SER A 101 15.37 -3.44 6.26
CA SER A 101 15.70 -3.93 4.92
C SER A 101 15.05 -3.03 3.85
N PRO A 102 15.76 -2.64 2.78
CA PRO A 102 15.20 -1.76 1.76
C PRO A 102 14.16 -2.44 0.84
N PHE A 103 13.98 -3.76 0.93
CA PHE A 103 13.16 -4.53 -0.01
C PHE A 103 11.84 -5.07 0.57
N TRP A 104 11.71 -5.15 1.90
CA TRP A 104 10.51 -5.71 2.54
C TRP A 104 10.43 -5.35 4.02
N GLY A 105 9.19 -5.26 4.53
CA GLY A 105 8.84 -4.76 5.86
C GLY A 105 9.08 -5.70 7.03
N GLY A 106 9.46 -6.96 6.80
CA GLY A 106 9.79 -7.90 7.88
C GLY A 106 8.59 -8.65 8.45
N THR A 107 8.81 -9.35 9.57
CA THR A 107 7.80 -10.16 10.28
C THR A 107 7.34 -9.55 11.61
N GLY A 108 7.71 -8.29 11.88
CA GLY A 108 7.44 -7.63 13.17
C GLY A 108 5.96 -7.42 13.50
N LYS A 109 5.10 -7.38 12.49
CA LYS A 109 3.65 -7.14 12.61
C LYS A 109 2.82 -8.31 12.06
N LEU A 110 3.36 -9.54 12.02
CA LEU A 110 2.59 -10.73 11.62
C LEU A 110 1.33 -10.87 12.50
N PHE A 111 0.20 -11.18 11.88
CA PHE A 111 -1.12 -11.23 12.54
C PHE A 111 -1.49 -9.93 13.27
N LEU A 112 -0.97 -8.79 12.80
CA LEU A 112 -1.07 -7.48 13.45
C LEU A 112 -0.51 -7.49 14.89
N SER A 113 0.51 -8.31 15.14
CA SER A 113 1.17 -8.38 16.45
C SER A 113 1.68 -7.00 16.89
N GLY A 114 1.39 -6.62 18.13
CA GLY A 114 1.77 -5.32 18.68
C GLY A 114 0.97 -4.12 18.15
N VAL A 115 -0.08 -4.33 17.35
CA VAL A 115 -1.04 -3.27 16.98
C VAL A 115 -2.15 -3.24 18.04
N THR A 116 -2.30 -2.08 18.69
CA THR A 116 -3.29 -1.82 19.75
C THR A 116 -4.12 -0.59 19.41
N ALA A 117 -5.15 -0.30 20.22
CA ALA A 117 -5.97 0.91 20.06
C ALA A 117 -5.17 2.21 20.21
N ASP A 118 -4.03 2.16 20.91
CA ASP A 118 -3.13 3.29 21.15
C ASP A 118 -2.00 3.38 20.11
N SER A 119 -1.91 2.41 19.19
CA SER A 119 -0.87 2.41 18.17
C SER A 119 -1.15 3.45 17.10
N MET A 120 -0.13 4.19 16.70
CA MET A 120 -0.21 5.29 15.75
C MET A 120 0.66 5.01 14.52
N ALA A 121 0.26 5.54 13.38
CA ALA A 121 1.00 5.54 12.13
C ALA A 121 1.31 6.98 11.71
N ALA A 122 2.54 7.19 11.22
CA ALA A 122 2.95 8.46 10.66
C ALA A 122 2.16 8.80 9.39
N THR A 123 1.97 10.09 9.16
CA THR A 123 1.43 10.62 7.90
C THR A 123 2.54 11.30 7.08
N PHE A 124 2.19 11.86 5.93
CA PHE A 124 3.13 12.68 5.14
C PHE A 124 3.44 14.04 5.78
N THR A 125 2.72 14.43 6.84
CA THR A 125 2.96 15.66 7.58
C THR A 125 3.69 15.31 8.87
N ASP A 126 4.91 15.82 9.03
CA ASP A 126 5.73 15.59 10.21
C ASP A 126 4.99 15.97 11.50
N GLY A 127 4.99 15.06 12.48
CA GLY A 127 4.31 15.24 13.76
C GLY A 127 2.79 15.06 13.73
N VAL A 128 2.18 14.75 12.57
CA VAL A 128 0.77 14.41 12.47
C VAL A 128 0.62 12.90 12.27
N VAL A 129 -0.23 12.29 13.10
CA VAL A 129 -0.42 10.84 13.14
C VAL A 129 -1.90 10.45 13.07
N ILE A 130 -2.16 9.23 12.60
CA ILE A 130 -3.47 8.60 12.63
C ILE A 130 -3.39 7.25 13.35
N PRO A 131 -4.50 6.71 13.91
CA PRO A 131 -4.49 5.39 14.49
C PRO A 131 -4.01 4.33 13.49
N GLU A 132 -3.13 3.43 13.92
CA GLU A 132 -2.50 2.42 13.05
C GLU A 132 -3.57 1.53 12.40
N PHE A 133 -4.68 1.23 13.08
CA PHE A 133 -5.81 0.51 12.49
C PHE A 133 -6.44 1.21 11.28
N VAL A 134 -6.50 2.55 11.28
CA VAL A 134 -7.03 3.34 10.15
C VAL A 134 -6.06 3.26 8.98
N PHE A 135 -4.76 3.38 9.23
CA PHE A 135 -3.73 3.22 8.21
C PHE A 135 -3.75 1.80 7.61
N ILE A 136 -3.82 0.77 8.45
CA ILE A 136 -3.93 -0.64 8.03
C ILE A 136 -5.15 -0.83 7.13
N ALA A 137 -6.32 -0.33 7.53
CA ALA A 137 -7.56 -0.47 6.78
C ALA A 137 -7.49 0.26 5.43
N PHE A 138 -6.94 1.48 5.41
CA PHE A 138 -6.75 2.24 4.19
C PHE A 138 -5.84 1.51 3.21
N GLN A 139 -4.63 1.16 3.62
CA GLN A 139 -3.65 0.46 2.77
C GLN A 139 -4.13 -0.93 2.31
N MET A 140 -4.95 -1.61 3.11
CA MET A 140 -5.59 -2.87 2.74
C MET A 140 -6.43 -2.74 1.45
N THR A 141 -7.08 -1.60 1.23
CA THR A 141 -7.90 -1.39 0.04
C THR A 141 -7.06 -1.27 -1.23
N PHE A 142 -5.87 -0.67 -1.15
CA PHE A 142 -4.89 -0.62 -2.25
C PHE A 142 -4.34 -2.02 -2.54
N ALA A 143 -4.02 -2.77 -1.49
CA ALA A 143 -3.60 -4.16 -1.63
C ALA A 143 -4.68 -5.01 -2.32
N ALA A 144 -5.96 -4.78 -2.01
CA ALA A 144 -7.08 -5.52 -2.57
C ALA A 144 -7.42 -5.12 -4.02
N ILE A 145 -7.43 -3.82 -4.35
CA ILE A 145 -7.79 -3.34 -5.71
C ILE A 145 -6.72 -3.72 -6.73
N THR A 146 -5.45 -3.72 -6.36
CA THR A 146 -4.33 -3.94 -7.28
C THR A 146 -4.40 -5.27 -8.04
N PRO A 147 -4.49 -6.44 -7.38
CA PRO A 147 -4.64 -7.71 -8.10
C PRO A 147 -6.01 -7.83 -8.81
N ALA A 148 -7.05 -7.13 -8.33
CA ALA A 148 -8.35 -7.10 -9.00
C ALA A 148 -8.28 -6.40 -10.37
N LEU A 149 -7.42 -5.38 -10.52
CA LEU A 149 -7.14 -4.73 -11.82
C LEU A 149 -6.56 -5.72 -12.84
N ILE A 150 -5.79 -6.72 -12.40
CA ILE A 150 -5.17 -7.71 -13.29
C ILE A 150 -6.23 -8.60 -13.96
N VAL A 151 -7.37 -8.84 -13.30
CA VAL A 151 -8.45 -9.73 -13.77
C VAL A 151 -8.94 -9.38 -15.17
N GLY A 152 -8.99 -8.09 -15.51
CA GLY A 152 -9.41 -7.63 -16.83
C GLY A 152 -8.59 -8.23 -17.99
N ALA A 153 -7.32 -8.56 -17.74
CA ALA A 153 -6.42 -9.09 -18.75
C ALA A 153 -6.82 -10.50 -19.22
N PHE A 154 -7.18 -11.38 -18.29
CA PHE A 154 -7.48 -12.79 -18.55
C PHE A 154 -8.91 -13.20 -18.24
N ALA A 155 -9.80 -12.20 -18.14
CA ALA A 155 -11.24 -12.42 -18.08
C ALA A 155 -11.70 -13.45 -19.13
N GLU A 156 -12.63 -14.32 -18.72
CA GLU A 156 -13.22 -15.41 -19.51
C GLU A 156 -12.32 -16.62 -19.84
N ARG A 157 -11.05 -16.66 -19.38
CA ARG A 157 -10.12 -17.74 -19.79
C ARG A 157 -9.14 -18.24 -18.74
N ILE A 158 -9.32 -17.86 -17.48
CA ILE A 158 -8.56 -18.42 -16.35
C ILE A 158 -9.46 -19.28 -15.46
N LYS A 159 -8.94 -20.39 -14.95
CA LYS A 159 -9.61 -21.20 -13.93
C LYS A 159 -9.63 -20.44 -12.62
N PHE A 160 -10.77 -20.43 -11.93
CA PHE A 160 -10.95 -19.68 -10.68
C PHE A 160 -9.88 -20.02 -9.62
N GLY A 161 -9.62 -21.30 -9.36
CA GLY A 161 -8.58 -21.71 -8.39
C GLY A 161 -7.16 -21.26 -8.78
N SER A 162 -6.83 -21.30 -10.08
CA SER A 162 -5.53 -20.81 -10.57
C SER A 162 -5.40 -19.30 -10.38
N LEU A 163 -6.48 -18.55 -10.58
CA LEU A 163 -6.51 -17.11 -10.32
C LEU A 163 -6.31 -16.80 -8.84
N MET A 164 -7.00 -17.51 -7.93
CA MET A 164 -6.83 -17.29 -6.49
C MET A 164 -5.40 -17.59 -6.04
N LEU A 165 -4.82 -18.70 -6.50
CA LEU A 165 -3.44 -19.03 -6.21
C LEU A 165 -2.46 -17.98 -6.76
N PHE A 166 -2.66 -17.56 -8.01
CA PHE A 166 -1.85 -16.50 -8.62
C PHE A 166 -1.90 -15.22 -7.79
N VAL A 167 -3.10 -14.76 -7.41
CA VAL A 167 -3.26 -13.53 -6.62
C VAL A 167 -2.60 -13.67 -5.26
N ALA A 168 -2.82 -14.77 -4.54
CA ALA A 168 -2.22 -14.97 -3.21
C ALA A 168 -0.69 -14.94 -3.25
N LEU A 169 -0.09 -15.60 -4.26
CA LEU A 169 1.36 -15.56 -4.45
C LEU A 169 1.82 -14.16 -4.90
N TRP A 170 1.15 -13.57 -5.87
CA TRP A 170 1.52 -12.28 -6.46
C TRP A 170 1.48 -11.15 -5.42
N VAL A 171 0.43 -11.06 -4.60
CA VAL A 171 0.40 -10.03 -3.56
C VAL A 171 1.53 -10.23 -2.55
N THR A 172 1.85 -11.49 -2.23
CA THR A 172 2.87 -11.83 -1.24
C THR A 172 4.29 -11.53 -1.72
N VAL A 173 4.62 -11.89 -2.97
CA VAL A 173 6.00 -11.82 -3.49
C VAL A 173 6.27 -10.60 -4.36
N ILE A 174 5.23 -9.93 -4.87
CA ILE A 174 5.35 -8.75 -5.74
C ILE A 174 4.78 -7.52 -5.06
N TYR A 175 3.49 -7.54 -4.70
CA TYR A 175 2.83 -6.33 -4.20
C TYR A 175 3.41 -5.83 -2.88
N PHE A 176 3.52 -6.67 -1.84
CA PHE A 176 4.01 -6.21 -0.53
C PHE A 176 5.46 -5.71 -0.59
N PRO A 177 6.41 -6.38 -1.28
CA PRO A 177 7.74 -5.83 -1.48
C PRO A 177 7.74 -4.50 -2.23
N ILE A 178 6.93 -4.33 -3.28
CA ILE A 178 6.85 -3.06 -4.02
C ILE A 178 6.23 -1.96 -3.15
N ALA A 179 5.16 -2.25 -2.41
CA ALA A 179 4.56 -1.31 -1.47
C ALA A 179 5.58 -0.87 -0.42
N HIS A 180 6.36 -1.80 0.15
CA HIS A 180 7.44 -1.47 1.07
C HIS A 180 8.50 -0.58 0.40
N MET A 181 9.01 -0.99 -0.77
CA MET A 181 10.06 -0.25 -1.46
C MET A 181 9.67 1.20 -1.76
N VAL A 182 8.39 1.48 -2.02
CA VAL A 182 7.91 2.80 -2.47
C VAL A 182 7.35 3.65 -1.33
N TRP A 183 6.62 3.05 -0.38
CA TRP A 183 5.87 3.80 0.64
C TRP A 183 6.42 3.69 2.05
N ASP A 184 7.28 2.73 2.35
CA ASP A 184 7.93 2.65 3.65
C ASP A 184 9.18 3.54 3.67
N GLY A 185 9.45 4.20 4.80
CA GLY A 185 10.62 5.07 4.96
C GLY A 185 11.96 4.34 4.82
N ALA A 186 12.01 3.04 5.10
CA ALA A 186 13.18 2.20 4.84
C ALA A 186 13.27 1.71 3.39
N GLY A 187 12.22 1.89 2.59
CA GLY A 187 12.09 1.35 1.23
C GLY A 187 13.12 1.90 0.24
N LEU A 188 13.59 1.03 -0.65
CA LEU A 188 14.62 1.37 -1.65
C LEU A 188 14.22 2.55 -2.54
N ILE A 189 13.01 2.51 -3.10
CA ILE A 189 12.52 3.49 -4.09
C ILE A 189 12.13 4.80 -3.39
N PHE A 190 11.60 4.71 -2.16
CA PHE A 190 11.41 5.86 -1.29
C PHE A 190 12.73 6.62 -1.07
N ASN A 191 13.79 5.90 -0.72
CA ASN A 191 15.12 6.49 -0.48
C ASN A 191 15.84 6.95 -1.76
N TRP A 192 15.37 6.58 -2.94
CA TRP A 192 15.82 7.18 -4.21
C TRP A 192 15.16 8.55 -4.49
N GLY A 193 14.19 8.96 -3.68
CA GLY A 193 13.45 10.21 -3.86
C GLY A 193 12.35 10.11 -4.92
N ALA A 194 11.84 8.91 -5.20
CA ALA A 194 10.71 8.75 -6.11
C ALA A 194 9.44 9.37 -5.51
N ILE A 195 8.71 10.11 -6.34
CA ILE A 195 7.45 10.75 -5.93
C ILE A 195 6.31 9.90 -6.48
N ASP A 196 5.74 9.07 -5.61
CA ASP A 196 4.57 8.25 -5.91
C ASP A 196 3.50 8.42 -4.82
N PHE A 197 2.65 9.43 -5.00
CA PHE A 197 1.68 9.87 -3.99
C PHE A 197 0.63 8.81 -3.67
N ALA A 198 0.05 8.16 -4.69
CA ALA A 198 -1.11 7.27 -4.55
C ALA A 198 -0.91 5.90 -5.24
N GLY A 199 0.31 5.55 -5.66
CA GLY A 199 0.59 4.21 -6.21
C GLY A 199 0.52 4.12 -7.72
N GLY A 200 0.98 5.16 -8.43
CA GLY A 200 1.34 5.07 -9.84
C GLY A 200 2.20 3.85 -10.14
N THR A 201 3.21 3.60 -9.31
CA THR A 201 4.07 2.42 -9.39
C THR A 201 3.44 1.22 -8.67
N VAL A 202 3.09 1.38 -7.39
CA VAL A 202 2.66 0.28 -6.51
C VAL A 202 1.39 -0.42 -7.01
N VAL A 203 0.45 0.35 -7.55
CA VAL A 203 -0.83 -0.15 -8.03
C VAL A 203 -0.84 -0.25 -9.55
N HIS A 204 -0.72 0.87 -10.27
CA HIS A 204 -1.08 0.90 -11.69
C HIS A 204 -0.05 0.26 -12.61
N ILE A 205 1.23 0.65 -12.51
CA ILE A 205 2.31 0.04 -13.30
C ILE A 205 2.46 -1.43 -12.90
N ASN A 206 2.45 -1.73 -11.60
CA ASN A 206 2.58 -3.09 -11.08
C ASN A 206 1.49 -4.03 -11.63
N ALA A 207 0.22 -3.67 -11.48
CA ALA A 207 -0.89 -4.44 -12.03
C ALA A 207 -0.89 -4.46 -13.57
N GLY A 208 -0.51 -3.35 -14.22
CA GLY A 208 -0.45 -3.23 -15.68
C GLY A 208 0.58 -4.18 -16.30
N ILE A 209 1.76 -4.29 -15.71
CA ILE A 209 2.79 -5.24 -16.16
C ILE A 209 2.36 -6.68 -15.89
N ALA A 210 1.79 -6.97 -14.71
CA ALA A 210 1.27 -8.30 -14.40
C ALA A 210 0.14 -8.71 -15.38
N ALA A 211 -0.73 -7.76 -15.74
CA ALA A 211 -1.80 -7.93 -16.72
C ALA A 211 -1.24 -8.20 -18.12
N LEU A 212 -0.24 -7.44 -18.56
CA LEU A 212 0.42 -7.63 -19.85
C LEU A 212 1.08 -9.01 -19.94
N VAL A 213 1.90 -9.38 -18.95
CA VAL A 213 2.55 -10.69 -18.90
C VAL A 213 1.51 -11.81 -18.85
N GLY A 214 0.48 -11.66 -18.02
CA GLY A 214 -0.63 -12.61 -17.94
C GLY A 214 -1.35 -12.78 -19.29
N ALA A 215 -1.59 -11.70 -20.02
CA ALA A 215 -2.22 -11.75 -21.34
C ALA A 215 -1.34 -12.46 -22.38
N LEU A 216 -0.02 -12.27 -22.34
CA LEU A 216 0.94 -12.94 -23.23
C LEU A 216 1.06 -14.44 -22.92
N VAL A 217 1.15 -14.81 -21.65
CA VAL A 217 1.32 -16.23 -21.22
C VAL A 217 0.04 -17.04 -21.42
N ILE A 218 -1.13 -16.48 -21.10
CA ILE A 218 -2.42 -17.18 -21.25
C ILE A 218 -2.87 -17.20 -22.71
N GLY A 219 -2.47 -16.20 -23.50
CA GLY A 219 -2.79 -16.11 -24.92
C GLY A 219 -4.17 -15.52 -25.22
N PRO A 220 -4.57 -15.55 -26.51
CA PRO A 220 -5.77 -14.87 -26.99
C PRO A 220 -7.07 -15.51 -26.47
N ARG A 221 -8.14 -14.70 -26.41
CA ARG A 221 -9.48 -15.20 -26.02
C ARG A 221 -9.98 -16.23 -27.03
N VAL A 222 -10.69 -17.24 -26.53
CA VAL A 222 -11.40 -18.20 -27.39
C VAL A 222 -12.40 -17.44 -28.25
N GLY A 223 -12.27 -17.59 -29.57
CA GLY A 223 -13.10 -16.89 -30.56
C GLY A 223 -12.55 -15.54 -31.02
N PHE A 224 -11.39 -15.10 -30.55
CA PHE A 224 -10.82 -13.81 -30.96
C PHE A 224 -10.62 -13.74 -32.48
N GLY A 225 -11.13 -12.68 -33.11
CA GLY A 225 -11.14 -12.52 -34.57
C GLY A 225 -12.13 -13.41 -35.33
N LYS A 226 -12.95 -14.22 -34.63
CA LYS A 226 -13.94 -15.13 -35.23
C LYS A 226 -15.36 -14.87 -34.74
N ASP A 227 -15.51 -14.62 -33.43
CA ASP A 227 -16.80 -14.37 -32.79
C ASP A 227 -16.99 -12.87 -32.51
N ASN A 228 -18.25 -12.46 -32.31
CA ASN A 228 -18.55 -11.13 -31.82
C ASN A 228 -18.03 -10.96 -30.37
N MET A 229 -17.05 -10.08 -30.20
CA MET A 229 -16.42 -9.74 -28.92
C MET A 229 -16.93 -8.42 -28.33
N ALA A 230 -18.05 -7.90 -28.85
CA ALA A 230 -18.64 -6.68 -28.33
C ALA A 230 -18.97 -6.81 -26.82
N PRO A 231 -18.69 -5.77 -26.02
CA PRO A 231 -19.14 -5.67 -24.65
C PRO A 231 -20.63 -5.94 -24.52
N HIS A 232 -21.04 -6.72 -23.51
CA HIS A 232 -22.46 -7.00 -23.32
C HIS A 232 -23.23 -5.80 -22.76
N SER A 233 -22.55 -4.87 -22.07
CA SER A 233 -23.16 -3.65 -21.55
C SER A 233 -22.14 -2.52 -21.35
N MET A 234 -22.11 -1.59 -22.32
CA MET A 234 -21.36 -0.34 -22.18
C MET A 234 -21.95 0.55 -21.07
N THR A 235 -23.25 0.45 -20.79
CA THR A 235 -23.90 1.18 -19.70
C THR A 235 -23.34 0.74 -18.34
N LEU A 236 -23.23 -0.57 -18.08
CA LEU A 236 -22.63 -1.06 -16.83
C LEU A 236 -21.14 -0.70 -16.74
N THR A 237 -20.44 -0.73 -17.88
CA THR A 237 -19.05 -0.26 -17.96
C THR A 237 -18.94 1.20 -17.53
N LEU A 238 -19.82 2.07 -18.03
CA LEU A 238 -19.84 3.49 -17.69
C LEU A 238 -20.22 3.73 -16.22
N VAL A 239 -21.18 2.98 -15.68
CA VAL A 239 -21.53 3.05 -14.24
C VAL A 239 -20.33 2.63 -13.38
N GLY A 240 -19.65 1.54 -13.74
CA GLY A 240 -18.43 1.11 -13.07
C GLY A 240 -17.33 2.17 -13.14
N ALA A 241 -17.13 2.79 -14.31
CA ALA A 241 -16.17 3.89 -14.49
C ALA A 241 -16.52 5.12 -13.63
N ALA A 242 -17.80 5.48 -13.51
CA ALA A 242 -18.24 6.60 -12.68
C ALA A 242 -18.00 6.31 -11.18
N VAL A 243 -18.26 5.07 -10.73
CA VAL A 243 -17.95 4.63 -9.37
C VAL A 243 -16.43 4.66 -9.12
N LEU A 244 -15.64 4.16 -10.05
CA LEU A 244 -14.17 4.22 -9.98
C LEU A 244 -13.71 5.68 -9.84
N TRP A 245 -14.26 6.60 -10.65
CA TRP A 245 -13.89 8.02 -10.59
C TRP A 245 -14.25 8.65 -9.24
N VAL A 246 -15.47 8.47 -8.73
CA VAL A 246 -15.86 9.01 -7.42
C VAL A 246 -15.02 8.40 -6.30
N GLY A 247 -14.83 7.08 -6.32
CA GLY A 247 -14.00 6.39 -5.33
C GLY A 247 -12.54 6.83 -5.37
N TRP A 248 -12.04 7.24 -6.53
CA TRP A 248 -10.68 7.73 -6.72
C TRP A 248 -10.37 9.00 -5.92
N PHE A 249 -11.38 9.77 -5.46
CA PHE A 249 -11.12 10.90 -4.56
C PHE A 249 -10.64 10.45 -3.17
N GLY A 250 -10.95 9.21 -2.78
CA GLY A 250 -10.39 8.60 -1.58
C GLY A 250 -9.10 7.81 -1.83
N PHE A 251 -8.70 7.61 -3.08
CA PHE A 251 -7.50 6.86 -3.49
C PHE A 251 -6.31 7.81 -3.61
#